data_AF-A0AAU8JZD5-F1
#
_entry.id   AF-A0AAU8JZD5-F1
#
_cell.length_a   1.000
_cell.length_b   1.000
_cell.length_c   1.000
_cell.angle_alpha   90.00
_cell.angle_beta   90.00
_cell.angle_gamma   90.00
#
_symmetry.space_group_name_H-M   'P 1'
#
loop_
_entity.id
_entity.type
_entity.pdbx_description
1 polymer ?
#
loop_
_entity_poly.entity_id
_entity_poly.type
_entity_poly.pdbx_seq_one_letter_code
_entity_poly.pdbx_strand_id
1 'polypeptide(L)' 'MDTSTFRVMRQDDNGNRYRVAGGMSRAEAEDLAATLEARGHKQLYWVEPEAA' A
#
# COMPACT_ATOMS: atom_id res chain seq x y z
N MET A 1 13.88 -15.30 -10.51
CA MET A 1 12.94 -14.95 -9.44
C MET A 1 12.73 -13.46 -9.56
N ASP A 2 11.50 -13.03 -9.84
CA ASP A 2 11.20 -11.62 -9.96
C ASP A 2 11.37 -11.00 -8.57
N THR A 3 12.43 -10.21 -8.39
CA THR A 3 12.75 -9.55 -7.11
C THR A 3 11.95 -8.26 -6.94
N SER A 4 10.88 -8.07 -7.72
CA SER A 4 10.04 -6.89 -7.63
C SER A 4 9.40 -6.81 -6.25
N THR A 5 9.73 -5.76 -5.53
CA THR A 5 9.12 -5.43 -4.25
C THR A 5 7.91 -4.53 -4.48
N PHE A 6 6.98 -4.58 -3.53
CA PHE A 6 5.75 -3.81 -3.55
C PHE A 6 5.70 -2.92 -2.31
N ARG A 7 4.98 -1.81 -2.44
CA ARG A 7 4.69 -0.87 -1.35
C ARG A 7 3.20 -0.60 -1.23
N VAL A 8 2.79 -0.33 0.01
CA VAL A 8 1.45 0.15 0.33
C VAL A 8 1.50 1.66 0.45
N MET A 9 0.61 2.31 -0.27
CA MET A 9 0.41 3.74 -0.25
C MET A 9 -0.92 4.08 0.42
N ARG A 10 -1.00 5.27 1.00
CA ARG A 10 -2.23 5.85 1.55
C ARG A 10 -2.46 7.23 0.94
N GLN A 11 -3.72 7.57 0.68
CA GLN A 11 -4.17 8.93 0.40
C GLN A 11 -5.20 9.35 1.45
N ASP A 12 -5.01 10.53 2.02
CA ASP A 12 -6.00 11.14 2.89
C ASP A 12 -7.05 11.96 2.11
N ASP A 13 -8.06 12.45 2.82
CA ASP A 13 -9.13 13.28 2.28
C ASP A 13 -8.66 14.67 1.80
N ASN A 14 -7.43 15.07 2.15
CA ASN A 14 -6.76 16.26 1.63
C ASN A 14 -5.96 15.96 0.35
N GLY A 15 -5.93 14.71 -0.11
CA GLY A 15 -5.20 14.28 -1.30
C GLY A 15 -3.71 14.02 -1.05
N ASN A 16 -3.23 14.08 0.20
CA ASN A 16 -1.83 13.82 0.49
C ASN A 16 -1.55 12.33 0.38
N ARG A 17 -0.47 11.98 -0.32
CA ARG A 17 -0.06 10.59 -0.56
C ARG A 17 1.19 10.25 0.21
N TYR A 18 1.16 9.12 0.92
CA TYR A 18 2.27 8.65 1.75
C TYR A 18 2.51 7.16 1.56
N ARG A 19 3.78 6.76 1.66
CA ARG A 19 4.16 5.36 1.79
C ARG A 19 3.88 4.90 3.22
N VAL A 20 3.06 3.87 3.36
CA VAL A 20 2.77 3.22 4.64
C VAL A 20 3.86 2.22 4.97
N ALA A 21 4.21 1.38 3.99
CA ALA A 21 5.25 0.36 4.11
C ALA A 21 5.69 -0.12 2.72
N GLY A 22 6.80 -0.85 2.61
CA GLY A 22 7.20 -1.49 1.35
C GLY A 22 8.36 -2.47 1.53
N GLY A 23 8.99 -2.90 0.44
CA GLY A 23 9.94 -4.01 0.46
C GLY A 23 9.26 -5.37 0.63
N MET A 24 7.98 -5.48 0.26
CA MET A 24 7.16 -6.67 0.48
C MET A 24 6.93 -7.44 -0.81
N SER A 25 6.51 -8.70 -0.67
CA SER A 25 5.83 -9.38 -1.77
C SER A 25 4.50 -8.70 -2.08
N ARG A 26 3.99 -8.94 -3.29
CA ARG A 26 2.67 -8.41 -3.70
C ARG A 26 1.56 -8.84 -2.73
N ALA A 27 1.55 -10.10 -2.34
CA ALA A 27 0.52 -10.67 -1.48
C ALA A 27 0.50 -10.03 -0.09
N GLU A 28 1.69 -9.81 0.51
CA GLU A 28 1.82 -9.11 1.80
C GLU A 28 1.34 -7.65 1.71
N ALA A 29 1.66 -6.96 0.61
CA ALA A 29 1.20 -5.59 0.39
C ALA A 29 -0.33 -5.51 0.21
N GLU A 30 -0.92 -6.46 -0.52
CA GLU A 30 -2.38 -6.54 -0.74
C GLU A 30 -3.14 -6.84 0.55
N ASP A 31 -2.66 -7.78 1.37
CA ASP A 31 -3.25 -8.11 2.68
C ASP A 31 -3.20 -6.92 3.64
N LEU A 32 -2.06 -6.21 3.68
CA LEU A 32 -1.92 -4.99 4.49
C LEU A 32 -2.88 -3.88 4.01
N ALA A 33 -2.97 -3.65 2.70
CA ALA A 33 -3.89 -2.64 2.16
C ALA A 33 -5.35 -2.98 2.49
N ALA A 34 -5.78 -4.23 2.31
CA ALA A 34 -7.12 -4.68 2.66
C ALA A 34 -7.43 -4.53 4.16
N THR A 35 -6.46 -4.88 5.02
CA THR A 35 -6.58 -4.71 6.47
C THR A 35 -6.74 -3.24 6.88
N LEU A 36 -6.06 -2.34 6.18
CA LEU A 36 -6.14 -0.90 6.46
C LEU A 36 -7.44 -0.28 5.94
N GLU A 37 -7.92 -0.69 4.76
CA GLU A 37 -9.22 -0.31 4.19
C GLU A 37 -10.39 -0.73 5.10
N ALA A 38 -10.32 -1.94 5.68
CA ALA A 38 -11.38 -2.49 6.53
C ALA A 38 -11.59 -1.73 7.85
N ARG A 39 -10.68 -0.83 8.25
CA ARG A 39 -10.76 -0.07 9.51
C ARG A 39 -11.72 1.13 9.45
N GLY A 40 -12.34 1.41 8.31
CA GLY A 40 -13.46 2.36 8.23
C GLY A 40 -13.09 3.86 8.29
N HIS A 41 -11.86 4.23 7.94
CA HIS A 41 -11.44 5.63 7.81
C HIS A 41 -11.61 6.13 6.36
N LYS A 42 -11.76 7.45 6.15
CA LYS A 42 -11.85 8.11 4.82
C LYS A 42 -10.52 8.12 4.04
N GLN A 43 -9.69 7.11 4.26
CA GLN A 43 -8.34 7.00 3.72
C GLN A 43 -8.37 5.91 2.66
N LEU A 44 -7.75 6.18 1.52
CA LEU A 44 -7.67 5.21 0.43
C LEU A 44 -6.31 4.54 0.48
N TYR A 45 -6.27 3.21 0.51
CA TYR A 45 -5.03 2.43 0.47
C TYR A 45 -4.91 1.66 -0.83
N TRP A 46 -3.71 1.63 -1.42
CA TRP A 46 -3.44 0.84 -2.63
C TRP A 46 -2.02 0.29 -2.63
N VAL A 47 -1.82 -0.73 -3.46
CA VAL A 47 -0.52 -1.36 -3.70
C VAL A 47 0.05 -0.84 -5.00
N GLU A 48 1.34 -0.54 -5.02
CA GLU A 48 2.09 -0.27 -6.25
C GLU A 48 3.46 -0.94 -6.22
N PRO A 49 4.02 -1.29 -7.39
CA PRO A 49 5.39 -1.78 -7.48
C PRO A 49 6.36 -0.72 -6.96
N GLU A 50 7.38 -1.14 -6.22
CA GLU A 50 8.55 -0.31 -6.00
C GLU A 50 9.36 -0.32 -7.30
N ALA A 51 9.58 0.86 -7.88
CA ALA A 51 10.56 0.98 -8.94
C ALA A 51 11.93 0.58 -8.39
N ALA A 52 12.67 -0.22 -9.15
CA ALA A 52 14.05 -0.59 -8.87
C ALA A 52 14.97 0.64 -8.85
#